data_AF-A0A0F4LM68-F1
#
_entry.id   AF-A0A0F4LM68-F1
#
_cell.length_a   1.000
_cell.length_b   1.000
_cell.length_c   1.000
_cell.angle_alpha   90.00
_cell.angle_beta   90.00
_cell.angle_gamma   90.00
#
_symmetry.space_group_name_H-M   'P 1'
#
loop_
_entity.id
_entity.type
_entity.pdbx_description
1 polymer ?
#
loop_
_entity_poly.entity_id
_entity_poly.type
_entity_poly.pdbx_seq_one_letter_code
_entity_poly.pdbx_strand_id
1 'polypeptide(L)'
;KQRNFTKAETYVRMGKPITIHHVDESGKQIAKDTIFPGNFGDPYSITGDSVAGYTLKAGQSPVTGIYDNDDKKVREFTFTYIKNPGTSNPGTSNPGISNPIKGEDVIVHYQDEKGKTIAPSEILSGNIGDGYISTAKDIAGYTLKTRPKNAKGFFSGTKQNVTYVYSKTTSKTEGETAGNGKGKG
;
A
#
# COMPACT_ATOMS: atom_id res chain seq x y z
N LYS A 1 34.74 -18.09 26.68
CA LYS A 1 33.31 -18.50 26.68
C LYS A 1 32.52 -17.46 25.89
N GLN A 2 32.40 -17.65 24.57
CA GLN A 2 31.60 -16.81 23.68
C GLN A 2 30.13 -16.91 24.11
N ARG A 3 29.48 -15.78 24.37
CA ARG A 3 28.02 -15.70 24.36
C ARG A 3 27.62 -15.28 22.96
N ASN A 4 27.20 -16.27 22.17
CA ASN A 4 26.50 -16.05 20.91
C ASN A 4 25.22 -15.29 21.21
N PHE A 5 25.14 -14.03 20.77
CA PHE A 5 23.87 -13.32 20.68
C PHE A 5 23.21 -13.72 19.37
N THR A 6 22.26 -14.65 19.48
CA THR A 6 21.33 -15.04 18.43
C THR A 6 20.46 -13.85 18.03
N LYS A 7 20.51 -13.52 16.74
CA LYS A 7 19.45 -12.95 15.89
C LYS A 7 18.49 -11.98 16.60
N ALA A 8 18.70 -10.68 16.39
CA ALA A 8 17.70 -9.67 16.69
C ALA A 8 16.41 -9.97 15.90
N GLU A 9 15.42 -10.55 16.56
CA GLU A 9 14.04 -10.47 16.10
C GLU A 9 13.63 -9.01 16.24
N THR A 10 13.59 -8.28 15.13
CA THR A 10 13.09 -6.91 15.11
C THR A 10 11.61 -6.94 15.48
N TYR A 11 11.30 -6.76 16.75
CA TYR A 11 9.93 -6.69 17.26
C TYR A 11 9.22 -5.48 16.63
N VAL A 12 8.38 -5.73 15.64
CA VAL A 12 7.54 -4.69 15.03
C VAL A 12 6.37 -4.43 15.97
N ARG A 13 6.45 -3.34 16.73
CA ARG A 13 5.35 -2.91 17.60
C ARG A 13 4.29 -2.22 16.76
N MET A 14 3.05 -2.72 16.77
CA MET A 14 1.95 -2.02 16.12
C MET A 14 1.55 -0.76 16.91
N GLY A 15 1.15 0.29 16.19
CA GLY A 15 0.43 1.42 16.77
C GLY A 15 -1.07 1.11 16.79
N LYS A 16 -1.86 1.86 17.56
CA LYS A 16 -3.33 1.72 17.44
C LYS A 16 -3.82 2.28 16.10
N PRO A 17 -4.81 1.64 15.47
CA PRO A 17 -5.31 2.04 14.15
C PRO A 17 -5.96 3.43 14.18
N ILE A 18 -6.06 4.03 13.00
CA ILE A 18 -6.84 5.24 12.75
C ILE A 18 -8.19 4.85 12.16
N THR A 19 -9.28 5.42 12.67
CA THR A 19 -10.65 5.23 12.15
C THR A 19 -11.10 6.51 11.46
N ILE A 20 -11.68 6.39 10.27
CA ILE A 20 -12.32 7.49 9.54
C ILE A 20 -13.83 7.24 9.47
N HIS A 21 -14.60 8.22 9.95
CA HIS A 21 -16.05 8.28 9.82
C HIS A 21 -16.42 9.08 8.57
N HIS A 22 -17.44 8.63 7.85
CA HIS A 22 -17.89 9.25 6.60
C HIS A 22 -19.35 9.72 6.74
N VAL A 23 -19.55 11.03 6.88
CA VAL A 23 -20.87 11.63 7.18
C VAL A 23 -21.26 12.72 6.18
N ASP A 24 -22.55 12.96 5.98
CA ASP A 24 -23.01 14.16 5.27
C ASP A 24 -22.97 15.41 6.17
N GLU A 25 -23.34 16.59 5.63
CA GLU A 25 -23.38 17.85 6.39
C GLU A 25 -24.36 17.86 7.58
N SER A 26 -25.31 16.91 7.63
CA SER A 26 -26.20 16.72 8.78
C SER A 26 -25.62 15.80 9.86
N GLY A 27 -24.47 15.18 9.60
CA GLY A 27 -23.84 14.19 10.46
C GLY A 27 -24.35 12.76 10.26
N LYS A 28 -25.20 12.51 9.26
CA LYS A 28 -25.66 11.15 8.95
C LYS A 28 -24.54 10.36 8.30
N GLN A 29 -24.30 9.15 8.81
CA GLN A 29 -23.35 8.23 8.19
C GLN A 29 -23.81 7.83 6.77
N ILE A 30 -22.94 8.06 5.79
CA ILE A 30 -23.21 7.81 4.36
C ILE A 30 -22.30 6.73 3.77
N ALA A 31 -21.25 6.34 4.47
CA ALA A 31 -20.42 5.17 4.17
C ALA A 31 -19.94 4.51 5.47
N LYS A 32 -19.52 3.25 5.39
CA LYS A 32 -18.95 2.53 6.54
C LYS A 32 -17.66 3.20 7.01
N ASP A 33 -17.35 3.04 8.29
CA ASP A 33 -16.08 3.52 8.84
C ASP A 33 -14.90 2.76 8.23
N THR A 34 -13.82 3.48 7.96
CA THR A 34 -12.59 2.91 7.40
C THR A 34 -11.51 2.84 8.49
N ILE A 35 -10.87 1.69 8.65
CA ILE A 35 -9.87 1.43 9.69
C ILE A 35 -8.50 1.23 9.05
N PHE A 36 -7.55 2.08 9.41
CA PHE A 36 -6.18 2.10 8.90
C PHE A 36 -5.20 1.61 9.99
N PRO A 37 -4.69 0.37 9.91
CA PRO A 37 -3.66 -0.11 10.81
C PRO A 37 -2.26 0.38 10.39
N GLY A 38 -1.34 0.50 11.35
CA GLY A 38 0.06 0.84 11.07
C GLY A 38 1.01 0.52 12.21
N ASN A 39 2.31 0.54 11.94
CA ASN A 39 3.32 0.25 12.96
C ASN A 39 3.59 1.49 13.80
N PHE A 40 3.92 1.29 15.08
CA PHE A 40 4.30 2.36 15.99
C PHE A 40 5.49 3.13 15.43
N GLY A 41 5.37 4.46 15.33
CA GLY A 41 6.37 5.36 14.79
C GLY A 41 6.25 5.61 13.29
N ASP A 42 5.48 4.80 12.55
CA ASP A 42 5.28 5.03 11.11
C ASP A 42 4.42 6.28 10.87
N PRO A 43 4.77 7.13 9.89
CA PRO A 43 3.90 8.22 9.48
C PRO A 43 2.70 7.70 8.69
N TYR A 44 1.56 8.39 8.82
CA TYR A 44 0.38 8.19 7.98
C TYR A 44 -0.03 9.47 7.27
N SER A 45 -0.65 9.29 6.10
CA SER A 45 -1.30 10.32 5.30
C SER A 45 -2.54 9.71 4.66
N ILE A 46 -3.71 9.93 5.28
CA ILE A 46 -4.98 9.33 4.90
C ILE A 46 -5.78 10.37 4.11
N THR A 47 -6.10 10.07 2.87
CA THR A 47 -6.91 10.92 2.01
C THR A 47 -8.38 10.53 2.09
N GLY A 48 -9.27 11.49 1.80
CA GLY A 48 -10.71 11.21 1.75
C GLY A 48 -11.15 10.41 0.55
N ASP A 49 -11.90 9.35 0.83
CA ASP A 49 -12.52 8.50 -0.18
C ASP A 49 -13.66 9.24 -0.89
N SER A 50 -13.89 8.92 -2.16
CA SER A 50 -15.04 9.40 -2.91
C SER A 50 -16.31 8.68 -2.45
N VAL A 51 -17.31 9.44 -1.98
CA VAL A 51 -18.63 8.89 -1.65
C VAL A 51 -19.62 9.24 -2.77
N ALA A 52 -20.23 8.23 -3.38
CA ALA A 52 -21.10 8.42 -4.53
C ALA A 52 -22.27 9.39 -4.22
N GLY A 53 -22.49 10.36 -5.11
CA GLY A 53 -23.52 11.38 -4.93
C GLY A 53 -23.14 12.51 -3.95
N TYR A 54 -21.93 12.45 -3.38
CA TYR A 54 -21.41 13.51 -2.52
C TYR A 54 -19.99 13.93 -2.93
N THR A 55 -19.60 15.12 -2.50
CA THR A 55 -18.26 15.69 -2.66
C THR A 55 -17.67 15.94 -1.29
N LEU A 56 -16.44 15.48 -1.04
CA LEU A 56 -15.74 15.74 0.22
C LEU A 56 -15.62 17.26 0.43
N LYS A 57 -15.95 17.73 1.63
CA LYS A 57 -15.80 19.14 1.98
C LYS A 57 -14.32 19.51 1.99
N ALA A 58 -14.01 20.64 1.33
CA ALA A 58 -12.63 21.10 1.18
C ALA A 58 -11.93 21.28 2.54
N GLY A 59 -10.63 20.97 2.59
CA GLY A 59 -9.80 21.19 3.77
C GLY A 59 -9.79 20.06 4.82
N GLN A 60 -10.51 18.95 4.58
CA GLN A 60 -10.52 17.82 5.52
C GLN A 60 -9.47 16.74 5.21
N SER A 61 -8.91 16.73 4.00
CA SER A 61 -7.96 15.71 3.52
C SER A 61 -6.66 16.36 3.03
N PRO A 62 -5.49 15.74 3.26
CA PRO A 62 -5.28 14.49 4.00
C PRO A 62 -5.23 14.70 5.51
N VAL A 63 -5.60 13.67 6.28
CA VAL A 63 -5.25 13.58 7.70
C VAL A 63 -3.85 12.98 7.80
N THR A 64 -2.95 13.68 8.49
CA THR A 64 -1.56 13.24 8.64
C THR A 64 -1.18 13.10 10.11
N GLY A 65 -0.19 12.27 10.40
CA GLY A 65 0.31 12.06 11.75
C GLY A 65 1.27 10.88 11.84
N ILE A 66 1.53 10.41 13.07
CA ILE A 66 2.38 9.26 13.38
C ILE A 66 1.55 8.24 14.15
N TYR A 67 1.60 6.98 13.76
CA TYR A 67 1.01 5.89 14.54
C TYR A 67 1.70 5.78 15.90
N ASP A 68 0.94 5.90 16.99
CA ASP A 68 1.47 5.73 18.34
C ASP A 68 0.60 4.77 19.18
N ASN A 69 0.86 4.68 20.48
CA ASN A 69 0.11 3.83 21.42
C ASN A 69 -0.44 4.62 22.63
N ASP A 70 -0.54 5.94 22.52
CA ASP A 70 -1.16 6.78 23.55
C ASP A 70 -2.69 6.76 23.43
N ASP A 71 -3.36 6.28 24.46
CA ASP A 71 -4.82 6.17 24.56
C ASP A 71 -5.51 7.53 24.61
N LYS A 72 -4.78 8.60 24.93
CA LYS A 72 -5.31 9.95 25.07
C LYS A 72 -5.33 10.75 23.77
N LYS A 73 -4.70 10.23 22.71
CA LYS A 73 -4.63 10.91 21.42
C LYS A 73 -5.82 10.54 20.53
N VAL A 74 -6.27 11.53 19.75
CA VAL A 74 -7.33 11.38 18.75
C VAL A 74 -6.87 10.42 17.66
N ARG A 75 -7.71 9.42 17.37
CA ARG A 75 -7.50 8.43 16.30
C ARG A 75 -8.74 8.22 15.46
N GLU A 76 -9.80 8.94 15.79
CA GLU A 76 -11.06 8.95 15.07
C GLU A 76 -11.16 10.31 14.38
N PHE A 77 -11.30 10.29 13.06
CA PHE A 77 -11.44 11.49 12.26
C PHE A 77 -12.70 11.39 11.43
N THR A 78 -13.28 12.54 11.09
CA THR A 78 -14.52 12.60 10.32
C THR A 78 -14.28 13.33 9.01
N PHE A 79 -14.63 12.66 7.91
CA PHE A 79 -14.79 13.28 6.61
C PHE A 79 -16.27 13.62 6.41
N THR A 80 -16.53 14.90 6.15
CA THR A 80 -17.85 15.48 5.92
C THR A 80 -18.04 15.69 4.43
N TYR A 81 -19.18 15.27 3.91
CA TYR A 81 -19.46 15.27 2.49
C TYR A 81 -20.69 16.13 2.16
N ILE A 82 -20.57 16.94 1.12
CA ILE A 82 -21.62 17.80 0.57
C ILE A 82 -22.37 17.03 -0.50
N LYS A 83 -23.70 16.97 -0.43
CA LYS A 83 -24.51 16.28 -1.43
C LYS A 83 -24.48 17.03 -2.77
N ASN A 84 -24.24 16.31 -3.87
CA ASN A 84 -24.19 16.92 -5.20
C ASN A 84 -25.61 17.33 -5.68
N PRO A 85 -25.81 18.54 -6.24
CA PRO A 85 -27.10 18.99 -6.74
C PRO A 85 -27.54 18.15 -7.96
N GLY A 86 -28.79 17.67 -7.95
CA GLY A 86 -29.36 16.85 -9.04
C GLY A 86 -29.64 15.37 -8.72
N THR A 87 -29.38 14.92 -7.50
CA THR A 87 -29.78 13.58 -7.03
C THR A 87 -31.18 13.61 -6.40
N SER A 88 -32.20 13.41 -7.23
CA SER A 88 -33.59 13.20 -6.80
C SER A 88 -33.64 12.11 -5.73
N ASN A 89 -34.28 12.43 -4.61
CA ASN A 89 -34.49 11.53 -3.48
C ASN A 89 -35.44 10.38 -3.84
N PRO A 90 -35.15 9.09 -3.55
CA PRO A 90 -36.20 8.12 -3.30
C PRO A 90 -36.37 7.98 -1.78
N GLY A 91 -37.49 8.49 -1.28
CA GLY A 91 -37.93 8.26 0.08
C GLY A 91 -38.28 6.79 0.32
N THR A 92 -37.89 6.30 1.51
CA THR A 92 -38.41 5.13 2.24
C THR A 92 -38.49 3.82 1.43
N SER A 93 -37.49 2.94 1.47
CA SER A 93 -37.17 2.11 2.64
C SER A 93 -35.70 1.64 2.62
N ASN A 94 -34.94 1.98 3.67
CA ASN A 94 -33.59 1.50 3.97
C ASN A 94 -32.52 1.60 2.84
N PRO A 95 -31.73 2.68 2.74
CA PRO A 95 -30.68 2.77 1.72
C PRO A 95 -29.41 2.05 2.20
N GLY A 96 -29.35 0.75 1.97
CA GLY A 96 -28.12 -0.03 1.96
C GLY A 96 -27.49 -0.03 0.55
N ILE A 97 -26.17 0.21 0.50
CA ILE A 97 -25.22 -0.16 -0.57
C ILE A 97 -25.24 0.72 -1.83
N SER A 98 -24.46 1.81 -1.84
CA SER A 98 -23.85 2.28 -3.09
C SER A 98 -22.84 1.22 -3.51
N ASN A 99 -23.00 0.65 -4.71
CA ASN A 99 -22.06 -0.34 -5.22
C ASN A 99 -20.65 0.25 -5.29
N PRO A 100 -19.60 -0.52 -4.96
CA PRO A 100 -18.23 -0.10 -5.14
C PRO A 100 -17.98 0.32 -6.60
N ILE A 101 -17.44 1.53 -6.82
CA ILE A 101 -17.06 1.97 -8.16
C ILE A 101 -15.70 1.35 -8.46
N LYS A 102 -15.70 0.37 -9.37
CA LYS A 102 -14.48 -0.32 -9.80
C LYS A 102 -13.45 0.71 -10.26
N GLY A 103 -12.24 0.64 -9.68
CA GLY A 103 -11.09 1.41 -10.11
C GLY A 103 -10.40 0.77 -11.31
N GLU A 104 -9.51 1.53 -11.94
CA GLU A 104 -8.64 0.98 -12.96
C GLU A 104 -7.57 0.08 -12.31
N ASP A 105 -7.21 -0.98 -13.02
CA ASP A 105 -6.26 -1.95 -12.50
C ASP A 105 -4.86 -1.33 -12.30
N VAL A 106 -4.19 -1.80 -11.24
CA VAL A 106 -2.77 -1.55 -11.02
C VAL A 106 -2.00 -2.72 -11.63
N ILE A 107 -1.13 -2.42 -12.59
CA ILE A 107 -0.31 -3.43 -13.24
C ILE A 107 1.09 -3.41 -12.62
N VAL A 108 1.48 -4.52 -12.01
CA VAL A 108 2.80 -4.71 -11.41
C VAL A 108 3.71 -5.40 -12.43
N HIS A 109 4.81 -4.74 -12.78
CA HIS A 109 5.80 -5.24 -13.73
C HIS A 109 7.09 -5.66 -13.04
N TYR A 110 7.69 -6.73 -13.57
CA TYR A 110 8.99 -7.25 -13.14
C TYR A 110 9.94 -7.23 -14.35
N GLN A 111 10.85 -6.26 -14.37
CA GLN A 111 11.71 -6.00 -15.52
C GLN A 111 13.18 -5.99 -15.13
N ASP A 112 14.07 -6.29 -16.08
CA ASP A 112 15.48 -6.03 -15.92
C ASP A 112 15.84 -4.56 -16.17
N GLU A 113 17.11 -4.21 -15.99
CA GLU A 113 17.63 -2.84 -16.19
C GLU A 113 17.48 -2.30 -17.62
N LYS A 114 17.17 -3.17 -18.59
CA LYS A 114 16.92 -2.80 -20.00
C LYS A 114 15.43 -2.71 -20.31
N GLY A 115 14.56 -2.86 -19.30
CA GLY A 115 13.11 -2.86 -19.46
C GLY A 115 12.53 -4.17 -20.00
N LYS A 116 13.33 -5.25 -20.07
CA LYS A 116 12.82 -6.55 -20.50
C LYS A 116 12.02 -7.20 -19.38
N THR A 117 10.80 -7.62 -19.67
CA THR A 117 9.99 -8.43 -18.73
C THR A 117 10.67 -9.77 -18.44
N ILE A 118 10.90 -10.05 -17.16
CA ILE A 118 11.60 -11.26 -16.68
C ILE A 118 10.71 -12.16 -15.82
N ALA A 119 9.54 -11.69 -15.42
CA ALA A 119 8.48 -12.50 -14.83
C ALA A 119 7.10 -11.96 -15.24
N PRO A 120 6.04 -12.79 -15.20
CA PRO A 120 4.69 -12.36 -15.53
C PRO A 120 4.24 -11.18 -14.66
N SER A 121 3.61 -10.18 -15.29
CA SER A 121 3.00 -9.05 -14.59
C SER A 121 1.84 -9.51 -13.71
N GLU A 122 1.59 -8.80 -12.62
CA GLU A 122 0.41 -9.01 -11.78
C GLU A 122 -0.60 -7.90 -12.00
N ILE A 123 -1.88 -8.26 -11.91
CA ILE A 123 -2.99 -7.33 -11.97
C ILE A 123 -3.58 -7.29 -10.57
N LEU A 124 -3.54 -6.11 -9.95
CA LEU A 124 -4.31 -5.84 -8.76
C LEU A 124 -5.57 -5.11 -9.21
N SER A 125 -6.72 -5.54 -8.71
CA SER A 125 -8.01 -4.91 -8.95
C SER A 125 -8.64 -4.52 -7.63
N GLY A 126 -9.28 -3.36 -7.62
CA GLY A 126 -9.99 -2.83 -6.47
C GLY A 126 -10.93 -1.72 -6.90
N ASN A 127 -11.59 -1.10 -5.94
CA ASN A 127 -12.45 0.04 -6.16
C ASN A 127 -11.65 1.32 -5.97
N ILE A 128 -12.09 2.43 -6.57
CA ILE A 128 -11.44 3.72 -6.37
C ILE A 128 -11.37 4.04 -4.87
N GLY A 129 -10.17 4.36 -4.37
CA GLY A 129 -9.92 4.63 -2.95
C GLY A 129 -9.47 3.41 -2.14
N ASP A 130 -9.65 2.18 -2.65
CA ASP A 130 -9.11 0.99 -1.99
C ASP A 130 -7.58 1.06 -1.96
N GLY A 131 -6.97 0.74 -0.81
CA GLY A 131 -5.51 0.63 -0.69
C GLY A 131 -4.98 -0.63 -1.38
N TYR A 132 -3.82 -0.54 -2.02
CA TYR A 132 -3.10 -1.69 -2.55
C TYR A 132 -1.67 -1.79 -2.02
N ILE A 133 -1.17 -3.02 -1.97
CA ILE A 133 0.22 -3.34 -1.65
C ILE A 133 0.72 -4.33 -2.71
N SER A 134 1.87 -4.04 -3.30
CA SER A 134 2.61 -4.95 -4.16
C SER A 134 3.92 -5.37 -3.48
N THR A 135 4.45 -6.53 -3.88
CA THR A 135 5.71 -7.07 -3.37
C THR A 135 6.64 -7.51 -4.51
N ALA A 136 7.94 -7.55 -4.20
CA ALA A 136 8.93 -8.09 -5.11
C ALA A 136 8.81 -9.62 -5.17
N LYS A 137 9.17 -10.22 -6.32
CA LYS A 137 9.22 -11.66 -6.51
C LYS A 137 10.64 -12.18 -6.36
N ASP A 138 10.75 -13.43 -5.92
CA ASP A 138 11.96 -14.20 -6.13
C ASP A 138 11.97 -14.71 -7.58
N ILE A 139 13.00 -14.34 -8.34
CA ILE A 139 13.12 -14.63 -9.78
C ILE A 139 14.47 -15.30 -9.99
N ALA A 140 14.45 -16.55 -10.44
CA ALA A 140 15.67 -17.34 -10.65
C ALA A 140 16.68 -16.61 -11.55
N GLY A 141 17.90 -16.42 -11.05
CA GLY A 141 18.98 -15.74 -11.77
C GLY A 141 18.89 -14.21 -11.78
N TYR A 142 18.04 -13.61 -10.94
CA TYR A 142 17.89 -12.18 -10.78
C TYR A 142 17.81 -11.76 -9.31
N THR A 143 18.33 -10.57 -8.98
CA THR A 143 18.24 -9.93 -7.66
C THR A 143 17.55 -8.58 -7.78
N LEU A 144 16.64 -8.26 -6.85
CA LEU A 144 15.96 -6.97 -6.82
C LEU A 144 16.98 -5.82 -6.71
N LYS A 145 16.93 -4.87 -7.64
CA LYS A 145 17.75 -3.66 -7.64
C LYS A 145 16.98 -2.45 -7.13
N THR A 146 15.76 -2.24 -7.64
CA THR A 146 14.96 -1.06 -7.33
C THR A 146 13.53 -1.44 -6.97
N ARG A 147 13.10 -1.00 -5.79
CA ARG A 147 11.69 -1.03 -5.36
C ARG A 147 11.00 0.29 -5.74
N PRO A 148 9.84 0.26 -6.42
CA PRO A 148 9.13 1.47 -6.82
C PRO A 148 8.56 2.22 -5.62
N LYS A 149 8.46 3.56 -5.72
CA LYS A 149 7.88 4.41 -4.66
C LYS A 149 6.38 4.16 -4.47
N ASN A 150 5.66 3.84 -5.55
CA ASN A 150 4.24 3.48 -5.55
C ASN A 150 4.01 1.96 -5.34
N ALA A 151 4.94 1.25 -4.70
CA ALA A 151 4.71 -0.15 -4.32
C ALA A 151 3.52 -0.33 -3.36
N LYS A 152 3.12 0.76 -2.68
CA LYS A 152 1.87 0.90 -1.95
C LYS A 152 1.18 2.17 -2.43
N GLY A 153 -0.14 2.17 -2.48
CA GLY A 153 -0.92 3.32 -2.93
C GLY A 153 -2.41 3.03 -2.85
N PHE A 154 -3.19 3.81 -3.59
CA PHE A 154 -4.64 3.64 -3.69
C PHE A 154 -5.05 3.48 -5.15
N PHE A 155 -6.05 2.63 -5.39
CA PHE A 155 -6.69 2.49 -6.69
C PHE A 155 -7.37 3.80 -7.08
N SER A 156 -7.28 4.14 -8.36
CA SER A 156 -7.84 5.38 -8.89
C SER A 156 -8.64 5.11 -10.17
N GLY A 157 -9.27 6.15 -10.72
CA GLY A 157 -9.92 6.06 -12.03
C GLY A 157 -8.93 6.03 -13.21
N THR A 158 -7.62 5.97 -12.95
CA THR A 158 -6.58 5.87 -13.97
C THR A 158 -5.69 4.65 -13.75
N LYS A 159 -5.30 4.01 -14.85
CA LYS A 159 -4.39 2.86 -14.83
C LYS A 159 -3.04 3.26 -14.24
N GLN A 160 -2.56 2.47 -13.30
CA GLN A 160 -1.30 2.69 -12.59
C GLN A 160 -0.30 1.57 -12.92
N ASN A 161 0.98 1.93 -13.06
CA ASN A 161 2.06 0.97 -13.31
C ASN A 161 3.04 0.97 -12.14
N VAL A 162 3.33 -0.21 -11.61
CA VAL A 162 4.27 -0.42 -10.51
C VAL A 162 5.41 -1.29 -11.01
N THR A 163 6.61 -0.73 -11.20
CA THR A 163 7.72 -1.44 -11.83
C THR A 163 8.83 -1.76 -10.82
N TYR A 164 9.07 -3.05 -10.61
CA TYR A 164 10.24 -3.57 -9.92
C TYR A 164 11.36 -3.83 -10.93
N VAL A 165 12.56 -3.31 -10.65
CA VAL A 165 13.74 -3.47 -11.52
C VAL A 165 14.74 -4.44 -10.87
N TYR A 166 15.24 -5.39 -11.64
CA TYR A 166 16.16 -6.44 -11.19
C TYR A 166 17.47 -6.43 -11.98
N SER A 167 18.56 -6.82 -11.31
CA SER A 167 19.85 -7.12 -11.96
C SER A 167 20.01 -8.63 -12.11
N LYS A 168 20.61 -9.06 -13.23
CA LYS A 168 20.94 -10.47 -13.44
C LYS A 168 22.00 -10.89 -12.43
N THR A 169 21.77 -11.98 -11.71
CA THR A 169 22.75 -12.58 -10.82
C THR A 169 23.88 -13.10 -11.69
N THR A 170 25.06 -12.48 -11.60
CA THR A 170 26.27 -13.10 -12.11
C THR A 170 26.59 -14.24 -11.16
N SER A 171 26.28 -15.47 -11.58
CA SER A 171 26.91 -16.63 -10.99
C SER A 171 28.41 -16.43 -11.17
N LYS A 172 29.10 -15.90 -10.16
CA LYS A 172 30.53 -16.09 -10.07
C LYS A 172 30.68 -17.59 -9.83
N THR A 173 30.84 -18.34 -10.91
CA THR A 173 31.24 -19.73 -10.89
C THR A 173 32.56 -19.78 -10.11
N GLU A 174 32.49 -20.12 -8.83
CA GLU A 174 33.65 -20.60 -8.09
C GLU A 174 33.82 -22.05 -8.53
N GLY A 175 34.58 -22.20 -9.61
CA GLY A 175 34.76 -23.46 -10.32
C GLY A 175 35.78 -23.29 -11.43
N GLU A 176 36.96 -22.77 -11.09
CA GLU A 176 38.15 -22.94 -11.90
C GLU A 176 39.23 -23.62 -11.04
N THR A 177 39.36 -24.91 -11.28
CA THR A 177 40.41 -25.79 -10.78
C THR A 177 41.69 -25.50 -11.59
N ALA A 178 42.73 -24.96 -10.95
CA ALA A 178 44.16 -25.07 -11.31
C ALA A 178 44.99 -24.37 -10.21
N GLY A 179 46.11 -24.84 -9.70
CA GLY A 179 46.94 -25.95 -10.12
C GLY A 179 47.90 -26.38 -9.02
N ASN A 180 48.40 -27.58 -9.23
CA ASN A 180 49.42 -28.29 -8.49
C ASN A 180 50.70 -27.42 -8.38
N GLY A 181 51.12 -27.07 -7.16
CA GLY A 181 52.32 -26.28 -6.86
C GLY A 181 53.21 -27.00 -5.85
N LYS A 182 54.11 -27.83 -6.37
CA LYS A 182 55.19 -28.53 -5.66
C LYS A 182 56.13 -27.53 -4.96
N GLY A 183 56.02 -27.39 -3.64
CA GLY A 183 56.99 -26.66 -2.81
C GLY A 183 58.07 -27.60 -2.28
N LYS A 184 59.28 -27.49 -2.82
CA LYS A 184 60.51 -27.94 -2.16
C LYS A 184 60.83 -26.96 -1.03
N GLY A 185 61.26 -27.51 0.11
CA GLY A 185 61.87 -26.80 1.23
C GLY A 185 62.32 -27.84 2.23
#